data_AF-A0A558D8M8-F1
#
_entry.id   AF-A0A558D8M8-F1
#
_cell.length_a   1.000
_cell.length_b   1.000
_cell.length_c   1.000
_cell.angle_alpha   90.00
_cell.angle_beta   90.00
_cell.angle_gamma   90.00
#
_symmetry.space_group_name_H-M   'P 1'
#
loop_
_entity.id
_entity.type
_entity.pdbx_description
1 polymer ?
#
loop_
_entity_poly.entity_id
_entity_poly.type
_entity_poly.pdbx_seq_one_letter_code
_entity_poly.pdbx_strand_id
1 'polypeptide(L)'
;MSRITSQQISDLYQHACTLDVAAFKPGNVSHQSAGHGMVADQFLASAQVSAKVITNPSYSLGQRILEAVGATQQAVGCNTNLGIILLCAPIIQAVIDYPELSLQDAVRNVLAASQVDDSSKLFAAIRMANPGGLGQSDAEDVSGVATLPLIDVMTLAAQRDLIARQYSNGFYELQWVVQPYLATAIEQHGEEVLAVTDLFLYLLALYQDSHIERKQGSTQAATVCRWAAAVHQKFLETDQPSVRQQLLIEMDRKLKQQSINPGTTADLCVAGVFIHHLQKQVIHNTGVARNYPRMMKPSVAETPQIL
;
A
#
# COMPACT_ATOMS: atom_id res chain seq x y z
N MET A 1 -1.61 -27.49 -12.44
CA MET A 1 -2.05 -26.39 -11.55
C MET A 1 -2.74 -25.35 -12.41
N SER A 2 -3.96 -24.91 -12.07
CA SER A 2 -4.62 -23.85 -12.83
C SER A 2 -3.95 -22.52 -12.49
N ARG A 3 -3.43 -21.82 -13.50
CA ARG A 3 -2.85 -20.48 -13.34
C ARG A 3 -3.98 -19.49 -12.99
N ILE A 4 -3.71 -18.55 -12.09
CA ILE A 4 -4.63 -17.45 -11.80
C ILE A 4 -4.82 -16.61 -13.08
N THR A 5 -6.06 -16.24 -13.41
CA THR A 5 -6.36 -15.47 -14.62
C THR A 5 -6.24 -13.97 -14.37
N SER A 6 -6.01 -13.16 -15.41
CA SER A 6 -6.04 -11.69 -15.29
C SER A 6 -7.34 -11.17 -14.69
N GLN A 7 -8.47 -11.81 -14.98
CA GLN A 7 -9.76 -11.44 -14.39
C GLN A 7 -9.76 -11.69 -12.87
N GLN A 8 -9.27 -12.84 -12.42
CA GLN A 8 -9.16 -13.14 -10.99
C GLN A 8 -8.24 -12.14 -10.27
N ILE A 9 -7.08 -11.81 -10.87
CA ILE A 9 -6.17 -10.79 -10.33
C ILE A 9 -6.88 -9.43 -10.24
N SER A 10 -7.64 -9.05 -11.28
CA SER A 10 -8.40 -7.80 -11.33
C SER A 10 -9.44 -7.73 -10.21
N ASP A 11 -10.18 -8.82 -9.99
CA ASP A 11 -11.21 -8.89 -8.95
C ASP A 11 -10.60 -8.77 -7.55
N LEU A 12 -9.46 -9.44 -7.31
CA LEU A 12 -8.73 -9.32 -6.05
C LEU A 12 -8.17 -7.92 -5.80
N TYR A 13 -7.63 -7.27 -6.84
CA TYR A 13 -7.16 -5.89 -6.76
C TYR A 13 -8.31 -4.93 -6.42
N GLN A 14 -9.47 -5.07 -7.09
CA GLN A 14 -10.65 -4.26 -6.79
C GLN A 14 -11.18 -4.50 -5.38
N HIS A 15 -11.18 -5.76 -4.92
CA HIS A 15 -11.59 -6.10 -3.55
C HIS A 15 -10.71 -5.39 -2.52
N ALA A 16 -9.38 -5.47 -2.67
CA ALA A 16 -8.44 -4.79 -1.78
C ALA A 16 -8.63 -3.26 -1.77
N CYS A 17 -8.85 -2.65 -2.94
CA CYS A 17 -9.11 -1.21 -3.04
C CYS A 17 -10.48 -0.82 -2.43
N THR A 18 -11.48 -1.69 -2.54
CA THR A 18 -12.81 -1.44 -1.95
C THR A 18 -12.75 -1.50 -0.43
N LEU A 19 -11.99 -2.46 0.12
CA LEU A 19 -11.73 -2.55 1.54
C LEU A 19 -11.00 -1.33 2.09
N ASP A 20 -10.19 -0.65 1.27
CA ASP A 20 -9.52 0.59 1.68
C ASP A 20 -10.54 1.60 2.22
N VAL A 21 -11.58 1.92 1.45
CA VAL A 21 -12.57 2.92 1.87
C VAL A 21 -13.64 2.38 2.82
N ALA A 22 -13.79 1.06 2.92
CA ALA A 22 -14.61 0.42 3.93
C ALA A 22 -13.98 0.49 5.33
N ALA A 23 -12.66 0.25 5.42
CA ALA A 23 -11.92 0.36 6.66
C ALA A 23 -11.81 1.82 7.11
N PHE A 24 -12.02 2.07 8.41
CA PHE A 24 -11.91 3.43 8.90
C PHE A 24 -10.47 3.73 9.30
N LYS A 25 -9.77 4.47 8.44
CA LYS A 25 -8.34 4.79 8.57
C LYS A 25 -8.15 6.27 8.95
N PRO A 26 -7.92 6.62 10.24
CA PRO A 26 -7.87 8.01 10.68
C PRO A 26 -6.94 8.89 9.85
N GLY A 27 -7.45 10.05 9.41
CA GLY A 27 -6.71 11.02 8.59
C GLY A 27 -6.76 10.75 7.08
N ASN A 28 -7.05 9.52 6.66
CA ASN A 28 -7.21 9.14 5.27
C ASN A 28 -8.71 9.16 4.86
N VAL A 29 -9.03 8.73 3.63
CA VAL A 29 -10.41 8.73 3.11
C VAL A 29 -11.08 7.39 3.43
N SER A 30 -12.35 7.45 3.84
CA SER A 30 -13.24 6.29 4.00
C SER A 30 -14.68 6.69 3.69
N HIS A 31 -15.61 5.73 3.61
CA HIS A 31 -17.05 6.03 3.49
C HIS A 31 -17.57 6.94 4.59
N GLN A 32 -17.00 6.84 5.79
CA GLN A 32 -17.42 7.60 6.96
C GLN A 32 -16.78 9.00 7.01
N SER A 33 -15.69 9.22 6.26
CA SER A 33 -14.91 10.44 6.40
C SER A 33 -14.17 10.81 5.11
N ALA A 34 -14.72 11.80 4.40
CA ALA A 34 -14.05 12.48 3.29
C ALA A 34 -12.79 13.24 3.78
N GLY A 35 -11.88 13.59 2.87
CA GLY A 35 -10.68 14.32 3.26
C GLY A 35 -9.80 14.71 2.07
N HIS A 36 -9.00 15.77 2.25
CA HIS A 36 -7.99 16.20 1.28
C HIS A 36 -8.55 16.49 -0.12
N GLY A 37 -9.78 17.00 -0.18
CA GLY A 37 -10.49 17.28 -1.43
C GLY A 37 -11.05 16.05 -2.14
N MET A 38 -11.06 14.89 -1.47
CA MET A 38 -11.51 13.61 -2.05
C MET A 38 -12.58 12.92 -1.21
N VAL A 39 -13.34 12.05 -1.87
CA VAL A 39 -14.42 11.21 -1.29
C VAL A 39 -14.27 9.75 -1.69
N ALA A 40 -14.86 8.83 -0.91
CA ALA A 40 -14.74 7.39 -1.13
C ALA A 40 -15.13 6.93 -2.55
N ASP A 41 -16.17 7.53 -3.14
CA ASP A 41 -16.64 7.17 -4.49
C ASP A 41 -15.56 7.38 -5.56
N GLN A 42 -14.67 8.37 -5.39
CA GLN A 42 -13.56 8.58 -6.30
C GLN A 42 -12.53 7.44 -6.21
N PHE A 43 -12.26 6.92 -5.01
CA PHE A 43 -11.36 5.77 -4.82
C PHE A 43 -11.96 4.49 -5.42
N LEU A 44 -13.26 4.26 -5.24
CA LEU A 44 -13.98 3.14 -5.86
C LEU A 44 -13.96 3.22 -7.39
N ALA A 45 -14.26 4.40 -7.95
CA ALA A 45 -14.17 4.63 -9.39
C ALA A 45 -12.75 4.39 -9.91
N SER A 46 -11.74 4.85 -9.15
CA SER A 46 -10.33 4.65 -9.49
C SER A 46 -9.95 3.18 -9.51
N ALA A 47 -10.39 2.40 -8.51
CA ALA A 47 -10.18 0.97 -8.46
C ALA A 47 -10.79 0.27 -9.67
N GLN A 48 -12.02 0.62 -10.04
CA GLN A 48 -12.74 0.03 -11.16
C GLN A 48 -12.03 0.30 -12.50
N VAL A 49 -11.66 1.54 -12.78
CA VAL A 49 -11.03 1.91 -14.06
C VAL A 49 -9.60 1.42 -14.17
N SER A 50 -8.85 1.38 -13.07
CA SER A 50 -7.46 0.92 -13.10
C SER A 50 -7.35 -0.61 -13.15
N ALA A 51 -8.32 -1.37 -12.63
CA ALA A 51 -8.19 -2.83 -12.45
C ALA A 51 -7.96 -3.63 -13.73
N LYS A 52 -8.72 -3.37 -14.79
CA LYS A 52 -8.53 -4.05 -16.09
C LYS A 52 -7.21 -3.67 -16.74
N VAL A 53 -6.80 -2.42 -16.55
CA VAL A 53 -5.60 -1.85 -17.16
C VAL A 53 -4.35 -2.40 -16.47
N ILE A 54 -4.33 -2.35 -15.14
CA ILE A 54 -3.22 -2.83 -14.31
C ILE A 54 -3.05 -4.35 -14.37
N THR A 55 -4.01 -5.12 -14.91
CA THR A 55 -3.92 -6.59 -15.05
C THR A 55 -3.78 -7.08 -16.50
N ASN A 56 -3.60 -6.16 -17.45
CA ASN A 56 -3.36 -6.51 -18.85
C ASN A 56 -2.06 -7.33 -18.99
N PRO A 57 -2.11 -8.58 -19.49
CA PRO A 57 -0.93 -9.45 -19.55
C PRO A 57 0.09 -9.01 -20.60
N SER A 58 -0.27 -8.13 -21.54
CA SER A 58 0.63 -7.64 -22.59
C SER A 58 1.46 -6.44 -22.18
N TYR A 59 1.25 -5.87 -21.00
CA TYR A 59 1.96 -4.67 -20.55
C TYR A 59 3.24 -5.02 -19.79
N SER A 60 4.30 -4.24 -20.03
CA SER A 60 5.47 -4.19 -19.14
C SER A 60 5.09 -3.57 -17.79
N LEU A 61 6.00 -3.63 -16.80
CA LEU A 61 5.81 -3.00 -15.50
C LEU A 61 5.53 -1.49 -15.62
N GLY A 62 6.37 -0.76 -16.34
CA GLY A 62 6.18 0.68 -16.52
C GLY A 62 4.91 1.02 -17.29
N GLN A 63 4.55 0.24 -18.31
CA GLN A 63 3.31 0.44 -19.08
C GLN A 63 2.08 0.20 -18.20
N ARG A 64 2.11 -0.85 -17.39
CA ARG A 64 1.06 -1.15 -16.41
C ARG A 64 0.83 0.00 -15.44
N ILE A 65 1.91 0.63 -14.95
CA ILE A 65 1.85 1.80 -14.05
C ILE A 65 1.26 3.01 -14.79
N LEU A 66 1.83 3.39 -15.94
CA LEU A 66 1.42 4.57 -16.68
C LEU A 66 -0.03 4.52 -17.14
N GLU A 67 -0.44 3.41 -17.73
CA GLU A 67 -1.80 3.24 -18.26
C GLU A 67 -2.83 3.20 -17.11
N ALA A 68 -2.51 2.55 -15.98
CA ALA A 68 -3.42 2.50 -14.83
C ALA A 68 -3.62 3.88 -14.21
N VAL A 69 -2.54 4.66 -14.07
CA VAL A 69 -2.63 6.05 -13.60
C VAL A 69 -3.40 6.92 -14.60
N GLY A 70 -3.19 6.71 -15.90
CA GLY A 70 -3.93 7.37 -16.96
C GLY A 70 -5.43 7.12 -16.89
N ALA A 71 -5.84 5.87 -16.68
CA ALA A 71 -7.24 5.52 -16.50
C ALA A 71 -7.86 6.21 -15.28
N THR A 72 -7.15 6.25 -14.15
CA THR A 72 -7.60 6.99 -12.96
C THR A 72 -7.72 8.48 -13.24
N GLN A 73 -6.71 9.10 -13.85
CA GLN A 73 -6.72 10.54 -14.12
C GLN A 73 -7.87 10.94 -15.04
N GLN A 74 -8.19 10.13 -16.05
CA GLN A 74 -9.34 10.36 -16.93
C GLN A 74 -10.68 10.25 -16.21
N ALA A 75 -10.80 9.34 -15.24
CA ALA A 75 -12.06 9.08 -14.55
C ALA A 75 -12.37 10.06 -13.42
N VAL A 76 -11.36 10.42 -12.61
CA VAL A 76 -11.59 11.20 -11.37
C VAL A 76 -10.77 12.47 -11.25
N GLY A 77 -9.78 12.69 -12.13
CA GLY A 77 -9.00 13.94 -12.20
C GLY A 77 -8.13 14.27 -10.98
N CYS A 78 -7.97 13.35 -10.04
CA CYS A 78 -7.18 13.53 -8.82
C CYS A 78 -6.44 12.25 -8.44
N ASN A 79 -5.39 12.38 -7.64
CA ASN A 79 -4.58 11.25 -7.19
C ASN A 79 -5.20 10.52 -6.00
N THR A 80 -5.94 9.47 -6.30
CA THR A 80 -6.58 8.57 -5.32
C THR A 80 -5.81 7.27 -5.09
N ASN A 81 -5.00 6.81 -6.04
CA ASN A 81 -4.46 5.45 -6.02
C ASN A 81 -3.05 5.30 -6.62
N LEU A 82 -2.28 6.37 -6.82
CA LEU A 82 -0.93 6.25 -7.37
C LEU A 82 -0.09 5.26 -6.53
N GLY A 83 -0.09 5.41 -5.21
CA GLY A 83 0.70 4.54 -4.33
C GLY A 83 0.25 3.08 -4.37
N ILE A 84 -1.07 2.84 -4.37
CA ILE A 84 -1.67 1.52 -4.60
C ILE A 84 -1.17 0.91 -5.93
N ILE A 85 -1.22 1.67 -7.03
CA ILE A 85 -0.76 1.19 -8.34
C ILE A 85 0.73 0.85 -8.29
N LEU A 86 1.56 1.71 -7.69
CA LEU A 86 2.99 1.47 -7.56
C LEU A 86 3.29 0.22 -6.73
N LEU A 87 2.54 -0.08 -5.68
CA LEU A 87 2.76 -1.30 -4.90
C LEU A 87 2.22 -2.55 -5.61
N CYS A 88 1.05 -2.47 -6.23
CA CYS A 88 0.37 -3.63 -6.81
C CYS A 88 0.94 -4.02 -8.19
N ALA A 89 1.41 -3.08 -9.01
CA ALA A 89 1.91 -3.36 -10.36
C ALA A 89 3.04 -4.42 -10.41
N PRO A 90 4.12 -4.36 -9.60
CA PRO A 90 5.17 -5.38 -9.61
C PRO A 90 4.68 -6.74 -9.08
N ILE A 91 3.74 -6.75 -8.12
CA ILE A 91 3.11 -7.98 -7.62
C ILE A 91 2.29 -8.65 -8.74
N ILE A 92 1.53 -7.86 -9.50
CA ILE A 92 0.74 -8.34 -10.63
C ILE A 92 1.64 -8.88 -11.73
N GLN A 93 2.70 -8.15 -12.09
CA GLN A 93 3.67 -8.61 -13.09
C GLN A 93 4.30 -9.94 -12.65
N ALA A 94 4.65 -10.06 -11.37
CA ALA A 94 5.28 -11.24 -10.80
C ALA A 94 4.40 -12.50 -10.91
N VAL A 95 3.10 -12.39 -10.60
CA VAL A 95 2.18 -13.53 -10.71
C VAL A 95 1.84 -13.91 -12.15
N ILE A 96 1.98 -12.99 -13.10
CA ILE A 96 1.76 -13.24 -14.53
C ILE A 96 2.98 -13.92 -15.15
N ASP A 97 4.18 -13.37 -14.92
CA ASP A 97 5.40 -13.79 -15.61
C ASP A 97 6.04 -15.02 -14.98
N TYR A 98 5.93 -15.17 -13.65
CA TYR A 98 6.59 -16.22 -12.88
C TYR A 98 5.61 -17.01 -12.00
N PRO A 99 4.51 -17.58 -12.57
CA PRO A 99 3.45 -18.22 -11.79
C PRO A 99 3.94 -19.43 -10.97
N GLU A 100 5.04 -20.06 -11.38
CA GLU A 100 5.68 -21.18 -10.70
C GLU A 100 6.52 -20.78 -9.48
N LEU A 101 7.02 -19.53 -9.41
CA LEU A 101 7.87 -19.07 -8.34
C LEU A 101 7.08 -18.65 -7.10
N SER A 102 7.75 -18.63 -5.94
CA SER A 102 7.22 -17.94 -4.76
C SER A 102 6.97 -16.46 -5.11
N LEU A 103 5.98 -15.81 -4.48
CA LEU A 103 5.70 -14.41 -4.79
C LEU A 103 6.93 -13.52 -4.54
N GLN A 104 7.71 -13.83 -3.51
CA GLN A 104 8.94 -13.13 -3.17
C GLN A 104 9.99 -13.25 -4.29
N ASP A 105 10.26 -14.46 -4.77
CA ASP A 105 11.22 -14.69 -5.85
C ASP A 105 10.75 -14.04 -7.16
N ALA A 106 9.46 -14.17 -7.45
CA ALA A 106 8.84 -13.58 -8.64
C ALA A 106 8.96 -12.05 -8.63
N VAL A 107 8.65 -11.38 -7.52
CA VAL A 107 8.80 -9.92 -7.39
C VAL A 107 10.26 -9.51 -7.53
N ARG A 108 11.20 -10.24 -6.90
CA ARG A 108 12.63 -9.95 -7.06
C ARG A 108 13.08 -10.04 -8.51
N ASN A 109 12.61 -11.04 -9.25
CA ASN A 109 12.91 -11.18 -10.68
C ASN A 109 12.33 -10.03 -11.51
N VAL A 110 11.08 -9.64 -11.26
CA VAL A 110 10.45 -8.48 -11.93
C VAL A 110 11.25 -7.20 -11.69
N LEU A 111 11.64 -6.94 -10.45
CA LEU A 111 12.37 -5.71 -10.09
C LEU A 111 13.78 -5.71 -10.70
N ALA A 112 14.49 -6.84 -10.66
CA ALA A 112 15.82 -6.99 -11.26
C ALA A 112 15.79 -6.88 -12.80
N ALA A 113 14.67 -7.23 -13.44
CA ALA A 113 14.50 -7.14 -14.88
C ALA A 113 14.03 -5.75 -15.37
N SER A 114 13.74 -4.82 -14.45
CA SER A 114 13.25 -3.48 -14.80
C SER A 114 14.27 -2.69 -15.64
N GLN A 115 13.76 -1.85 -16.53
CA GLN A 115 14.58 -1.09 -17.49
C GLN A 115 14.36 0.42 -17.37
N VAL A 116 15.21 1.19 -18.04
CA VAL A 116 15.11 2.67 -18.11
C VAL A 116 13.77 3.12 -18.71
N ASP A 117 13.22 2.34 -19.65
CA ASP A 117 11.90 2.60 -20.22
C ASP A 117 10.78 2.46 -19.17
N ASP A 118 10.91 1.54 -18.22
CA ASP A 118 9.96 1.45 -17.09
C ASP A 118 10.04 2.70 -16.21
N SER A 119 11.25 3.20 -15.92
CA SER A 119 11.45 4.45 -15.20
C SER A 119 10.85 5.66 -15.93
N SER A 120 11.02 5.72 -17.25
CA SER A 120 10.47 6.79 -18.08
C SER A 120 8.94 6.83 -17.99
N LYS A 121 8.30 5.65 -18.01
CA LYS A 121 6.85 5.49 -17.83
C LYS A 121 6.39 5.78 -16.40
N LEU A 122 7.17 5.36 -15.39
CA LEU A 122 6.95 5.74 -13.99
C LEU A 122 6.95 7.27 -13.84
N PHE A 123 7.95 7.97 -14.37
CA PHE A 123 8.04 9.42 -14.28
C PHE A 123 6.85 10.10 -14.96
N ALA A 124 6.46 9.63 -16.14
CA ALA A 124 5.26 10.11 -16.81
C ALA A 124 3.99 9.91 -15.96
N ALA A 125 3.85 8.75 -15.31
CA ALA A 125 2.73 8.45 -14.43
C ALA A 125 2.72 9.36 -13.20
N ILE A 126 3.88 9.54 -12.54
CA ILE A 126 4.01 10.44 -11.38
C ILE A 126 3.66 11.88 -11.75
N ARG A 127 4.17 12.39 -12.88
CA ARG A 127 3.82 13.73 -13.37
C ARG A 127 2.34 13.87 -13.66
N MET A 128 1.72 12.85 -14.24
CA MET A 128 0.29 12.83 -14.53
C MET A 128 -0.57 12.85 -13.27
N ALA A 129 -0.20 12.05 -12.26
CA ALA A 129 -0.89 12.01 -10.98
C ALA A 129 -0.64 13.27 -10.12
N ASN A 130 0.49 13.96 -10.34
CA ASN A 130 0.88 15.19 -9.64
C ASN A 130 0.73 15.10 -8.10
N PRO A 131 1.40 14.13 -7.44
CA PRO A 131 1.27 13.98 -5.99
C PRO A 131 1.90 15.17 -5.27
N GLY A 132 1.26 15.62 -4.19
CA GLY A 132 1.75 16.77 -3.42
C GLY A 132 3.07 16.47 -2.68
N GLY A 133 3.98 17.44 -2.69
CA GLY A 133 5.19 17.43 -1.85
C GLY A 133 6.38 16.63 -2.40
N LEU A 134 6.42 16.30 -3.69
CA LEU A 134 7.56 15.60 -4.31
C LEU A 134 8.89 16.35 -4.20
N GLY A 135 8.86 17.68 -4.27
CA GLY A 135 10.06 18.52 -4.29
C GLY A 135 10.89 18.32 -5.57
N GLN A 136 12.17 18.69 -5.48
CA GLN A 136 13.19 18.43 -6.51
C GLN A 136 14.22 17.43 -6.00
N SER A 137 14.87 16.70 -6.92
CA SER A 137 15.92 15.73 -6.65
C SER A 137 17.15 16.04 -7.52
N ASP A 138 18.35 15.97 -6.94
CA ASP A 138 19.59 16.20 -7.70
C ASP A 138 19.88 15.08 -8.72
N ALA A 139 19.40 13.87 -8.43
CA ALA A 139 19.50 12.70 -9.30
C ALA A 139 18.10 12.15 -9.60
N GLU A 140 17.87 11.77 -10.86
CA GLU A 140 16.63 11.12 -11.32
C GLU A 140 15.36 11.89 -10.90
N ASP A 141 15.36 13.22 -11.12
CA ASP A 141 14.20 14.06 -10.88
C ASP A 141 13.05 13.69 -11.83
N VAL A 142 11.85 13.50 -11.27
CA VAL A 142 10.66 13.08 -12.02
C VAL A 142 10.18 14.10 -13.05
N SER A 143 10.60 15.37 -12.96
CA SER A 143 10.33 16.38 -14.00
C SER A 143 11.22 16.20 -15.24
N GLY A 144 12.32 15.48 -15.12
CA GLY A 144 13.29 15.22 -16.19
C GLY A 144 13.08 13.91 -16.93
N VAL A 145 14.17 13.48 -17.59
CA VAL A 145 14.28 12.21 -18.30
C VAL A 145 14.92 11.20 -17.37
N ALA A 146 14.32 10.01 -17.26
CA ALA A 146 14.91 8.93 -16.50
C ALA A 146 16.14 8.38 -17.23
N THR A 147 17.24 8.17 -16.51
CA THR A 147 18.48 7.62 -17.10
C THR A 147 18.88 6.28 -16.50
N LEU A 148 18.28 5.91 -15.38
CA LEU A 148 18.54 4.65 -14.67
C LEU A 148 17.36 3.68 -14.73
N PRO A 149 17.61 2.35 -14.62
CA PRO A 149 16.57 1.35 -14.40
C PRO A 149 15.68 1.65 -13.18
N LEU A 150 14.44 1.15 -13.20
CA LEU A 150 13.41 1.48 -12.21
C LEU A 150 13.86 1.16 -10.78
N ILE A 151 14.50 0.01 -10.58
CA ILE A 151 14.99 -0.41 -9.27
C ILE A 151 16.05 0.55 -8.72
N ASP A 152 16.93 1.08 -9.56
CA ASP A 152 17.97 2.02 -9.18
C ASP A 152 17.36 3.37 -8.81
N VAL A 153 16.42 3.87 -9.62
CA VAL A 153 15.64 5.09 -9.35
C VAL A 153 14.92 5.00 -8.01
N MET A 154 14.23 3.89 -7.74
CA MET A 154 13.53 3.68 -6.47
C MET A 154 14.50 3.55 -5.30
N THR A 155 15.66 2.95 -5.50
CA THR A 155 16.70 2.83 -4.46
C THR A 155 17.22 4.20 -4.03
N LEU A 156 17.37 5.17 -4.95
CA LEU A 156 17.75 6.54 -4.61
C LEU A 156 16.72 7.24 -3.71
N ALA A 157 15.44 6.89 -3.81
CA ALA A 157 14.36 7.46 -3.02
C ALA A 157 14.03 6.68 -1.72
N ALA A 158 14.55 5.46 -1.56
CA ALA A 158 14.15 4.50 -0.52
C ALA A 158 14.29 5.00 0.93
N GLN A 159 15.22 5.93 1.19
CA GLN A 159 15.37 6.50 2.53
C GLN A 159 14.19 7.41 2.92
N ARG A 160 13.63 8.16 1.96
CA ARG A 160 12.59 9.19 2.18
C ARG A 160 11.20 8.81 1.68
N ASP A 161 11.08 7.68 1.00
CA ASP A 161 9.82 7.20 0.43
C ASP A 161 9.64 5.70 0.74
N LEU A 162 8.57 5.38 1.47
CA LEU A 162 8.33 4.02 1.94
C LEU A 162 7.86 3.08 0.82
N ILE A 163 7.24 3.61 -0.24
CA ILE A 163 6.91 2.84 -1.45
C ILE A 163 8.20 2.52 -2.21
N ALA A 164 9.05 3.51 -2.43
CA ALA A 164 10.35 3.30 -3.07
C ALA A 164 11.22 2.31 -2.28
N ARG A 165 11.11 2.33 -0.94
CA ARG A 165 11.76 1.34 -0.07
C ARG A 165 11.32 -0.09 -0.37
N GLN A 166 10.03 -0.33 -0.62
CA GLN A 166 9.53 -1.67 -1.01
C GLN A 166 10.23 -2.17 -2.27
N TYR A 167 10.41 -1.31 -3.27
CA TYR A 167 11.15 -1.68 -4.47
C TYR A 167 12.60 -2.03 -4.12
N SER A 168 13.30 -1.17 -3.37
CA SER A 168 14.72 -1.35 -3.05
C SER A 168 15.03 -2.62 -2.23
N ASN A 169 14.10 -3.06 -1.36
CA ASN A 169 14.33 -4.17 -0.45
C ASN A 169 13.55 -5.44 -0.82
N GLY A 170 12.92 -5.46 -2.00
CA GLY A 170 12.16 -6.62 -2.49
C GLY A 170 10.87 -6.88 -1.70
N PHE A 171 10.18 -5.81 -1.30
CA PHE A 171 8.87 -5.82 -0.64
C PHE A 171 8.92 -6.42 0.78
N TYR A 172 10.02 -6.13 1.50
CA TYR A 172 10.28 -6.73 2.80
C TYR A 172 9.17 -6.44 3.82
N GLU A 173 8.75 -5.17 3.97
CA GLU A 173 7.71 -4.79 4.94
C GLU A 173 6.39 -5.46 4.60
N LEU A 174 6.00 -5.47 3.31
CA LEU A 174 4.78 -6.15 2.88
C LEU A 174 4.80 -7.65 3.22
N GLN A 175 5.92 -8.33 3.02
CA GLN A 175 6.01 -9.78 3.25
C GLN A 175 6.17 -10.15 4.73
N TRP A 176 7.05 -9.46 5.45
CA TRP A 176 7.50 -9.90 6.77
C TRP A 176 6.88 -9.14 7.93
N VAL A 177 6.25 -8.00 7.65
CA VAL A 177 5.55 -7.19 8.66
C VAL A 177 4.05 -7.20 8.41
N VAL A 178 3.62 -6.85 7.20
CA VAL A 178 2.19 -6.73 6.87
C VAL A 178 1.49 -8.07 6.81
N GLN A 179 2.00 -9.07 6.06
CA GLN A 179 1.31 -10.37 5.95
C GLN A 179 1.10 -11.07 7.31
N PRO A 180 2.11 -11.22 8.19
CA PRO A 180 1.92 -11.91 9.46
C PRO A 180 0.94 -11.17 10.39
N TYR A 181 1.03 -9.83 10.42
CA TYR A 181 0.13 -9.01 11.23
C TYR A 181 -1.31 -9.09 10.74
N LEU A 182 -1.53 -8.91 9.43
CA LEU A 182 -2.86 -8.95 8.83
C LEU A 182 -3.54 -10.31 9.04
N ALA A 183 -2.80 -11.42 8.88
CA ALA A 183 -3.34 -12.75 9.13
C ALA A 183 -3.82 -12.90 10.58
N THR A 184 -3.02 -12.44 11.54
CA THR A 184 -3.37 -12.47 12.97
C THR A 184 -4.56 -11.56 13.28
N ALA A 185 -4.59 -10.34 12.73
CA ALA A 185 -5.68 -9.39 12.92
C ALA A 185 -7.01 -9.94 12.37
N ILE A 186 -7.00 -10.59 11.20
CA ILE A 186 -8.20 -11.23 10.63
C ILE A 186 -8.72 -12.34 11.56
N GLU A 187 -7.84 -13.17 12.11
CA GLU A 187 -8.22 -14.23 13.04
C GLU A 187 -8.78 -13.68 14.35
N GLN A 188 -8.19 -12.61 14.88
CA GLN A 188 -8.61 -12.00 16.15
C GLN A 188 -9.94 -11.26 16.04
N HIS A 189 -10.12 -10.46 14.98
CA HIS A 189 -11.32 -9.65 14.82
C HIS A 189 -12.48 -10.40 14.18
N GLY A 190 -12.21 -11.46 13.40
CA GLY A 190 -13.23 -12.18 12.63
C GLY A 190 -13.86 -11.38 11.49
N GLU A 191 -13.41 -10.14 11.28
CA GLU A 191 -13.91 -9.20 10.27
C GLU A 191 -12.74 -8.50 9.58
N GLU A 192 -12.69 -8.60 8.25
CA GLU A 192 -11.57 -8.07 7.44
C GLU A 192 -11.49 -6.54 7.49
N VAL A 193 -12.64 -5.83 7.49
CA VAL A 193 -12.69 -4.36 7.57
C VAL A 193 -12.03 -3.85 8.87
N LEU A 194 -12.31 -4.52 9.99
CA LEU A 194 -11.72 -4.17 11.28
C LEU A 194 -10.24 -4.55 11.34
N ALA A 195 -9.85 -5.68 10.76
CA ALA A 195 -8.45 -6.10 10.66
C ALA A 195 -7.60 -5.13 9.82
N VAL A 196 -8.14 -4.56 8.74
CA VAL A 196 -7.46 -3.52 7.95
C VAL A 196 -7.32 -2.22 8.74
N THR A 197 -8.33 -1.87 9.53
CA THR A 197 -8.27 -0.71 10.44
C THR A 197 -7.17 -0.88 11.51
N ASP A 198 -7.09 -2.08 12.10
CA ASP A 198 -6.03 -2.44 13.04
C ASP A 198 -4.64 -2.40 12.39
N LEU A 199 -4.48 -3.05 11.23
CA LEU A 199 -3.23 -3.02 10.46
C LEU A 199 -2.79 -1.59 10.14
N PHE A 200 -3.72 -0.72 9.77
CA PHE A 200 -3.42 0.69 9.49
C PHE A 200 -2.82 1.40 10.71
N LEU A 201 -3.45 1.24 11.89
CA LEU A 201 -2.94 1.83 13.13
C LEU A 201 -1.57 1.27 13.51
N TYR A 202 -1.38 -0.05 13.38
CA TYR A 202 -0.11 -0.72 13.62
C TYR A 202 1.00 -0.18 12.72
N LEU A 203 0.77 -0.11 11.41
CA LEU A 203 1.77 0.38 10.46
C LEU A 203 2.07 1.86 10.66
N LEU A 204 1.05 2.68 10.95
CA LEU A 204 1.23 4.11 11.20
C LEU A 204 2.01 4.38 12.50
N ALA A 205 1.86 3.50 13.49
CA ALA A 205 2.66 3.55 14.72
C ALA A 205 4.12 3.16 14.48
N LEU A 206 4.38 2.25 13.54
CA LEU A 206 5.69 1.66 13.28
C LEU A 206 6.55 2.46 12.29
N TYR A 207 5.94 3.03 11.24
CA TYR A 207 6.65 3.72 10.17
C TYR A 207 6.18 5.17 10.02
N GLN A 208 7.14 6.08 9.81
CA GLN A 208 6.83 7.44 9.40
C GLN A 208 6.26 7.41 7.99
N ASP A 209 5.03 7.93 7.83
CA ASP A 209 4.33 7.95 6.55
C ASP A 209 4.97 8.97 5.60
N SER A 210 5.48 8.51 4.46
CA SER A 210 6.18 9.37 3.51
C SER A 210 5.30 10.43 2.84
N HIS A 211 3.97 10.25 2.77
CA HIS A 211 3.07 11.33 2.33
C HIS A 211 3.02 12.45 3.37
N ILE A 212 2.98 12.11 4.67
CA ILE A 212 3.09 13.10 5.74
C ILE A 212 4.45 13.78 5.70
N GLU A 213 5.55 13.02 5.60
CA GLU A 213 6.91 13.58 5.54
C GLU A 213 7.07 14.57 4.38
N ARG A 214 6.62 14.21 3.17
CA ARG A 214 6.68 15.08 1.99
C ARG A 214 5.93 16.40 2.16
N LYS A 215 4.79 16.41 2.86
CA LYS A 215 3.94 17.60 3.01
C LYS A 215 4.22 18.41 4.26
N GLN A 216 4.64 17.77 5.35
CA GLN A 216 4.68 18.37 6.69
C GLN A 216 5.98 18.07 7.46
N GLY A 217 6.92 17.33 6.86
CA GLY A 217 8.23 17.03 7.43
C GLY A 217 8.26 15.86 8.41
N SER A 218 9.47 15.38 8.68
CA SER A 218 9.74 14.20 9.51
C SER A 218 9.30 14.38 10.97
N THR A 219 9.45 15.58 11.55
CA THR A 219 8.99 15.86 12.92
C THR A 219 7.48 15.63 13.08
N GLN A 220 6.69 16.03 12.08
CA GLN A 220 5.25 15.80 12.10
C GLN A 220 4.92 14.33 11.89
N ALA A 221 5.57 13.65 10.93
CA ALA A 221 5.38 12.22 10.71
C ALA A 221 5.70 11.39 11.97
N ALA A 222 6.84 11.64 12.63
CA ALA A 222 7.20 11.01 13.90
C ALA A 222 6.19 11.30 15.02
N THR A 223 5.59 12.50 15.03
CA THR A 223 4.54 12.86 15.99
C THR A 223 3.26 12.06 15.75
N VAL A 224 2.90 11.85 14.49
CA VAL A 224 1.74 11.02 14.10
C VAL A 224 1.98 9.57 14.49
N CYS A 225 3.20 9.02 14.35
CA CYS A 225 3.51 7.67 14.83
C CYS A 225 3.23 7.50 16.32
N ARG A 226 3.64 8.48 17.15
CA ARG A 226 3.37 8.44 18.60
C ARG A 226 1.87 8.50 18.91
N TRP A 227 1.10 9.30 18.17
CA TRP A 227 -0.36 9.35 18.32
C TRP A 227 -1.01 8.03 17.90
N ALA A 228 -0.58 7.46 16.77
CA ALA A 228 -1.07 6.18 16.29
C ALA A 228 -0.77 5.06 17.28
N ALA A 229 0.44 5.00 17.85
CA ALA A 229 0.80 4.01 18.87
C ALA A 229 -0.12 4.09 20.10
N ALA A 230 -0.37 5.30 20.61
CA ALA A 230 -1.25 5.50 21.76
C ALA A 230 -2.72 5.13 21.47
N VAL A 231 -3.21 5.41 20.27
CA VAL A 231 -4.57 5.04 19.84
C VAL A 231 -4.66 3.54 19.60
N HIS A 232 -3.67 2.94 18.96
CA HIS A 232 -3.59 1.52 18.66
C HIS A 232 -3.59 0.67 19.94
N GLN A 233 -2.79 1.05 20.93
CA GLN A 233 -2.78 0.40 22.22
C GLN A 233 -4.20 0.37 22.84
N LYS A 234 -4.86 1.52 22.92
CA LYS A 234 -6.23 1.61 23.48
C LYS A 234 -7.26 0.85 22.66
N PHE A 235 -7.09 0.83 21.33
CA PHE A 235 -7.95 0.10 20.41
C PHE A 235 -7.89 -1.41 20.67
N LEU A 236 -6.71 -1.95 20.97
CA LEU A 236 -6.50 -3.36 21.30
C LEU A 236 -6.92 -3.71 22.74
N GLU A 237 -6.85 -2.77 23.68
CA GLU A 237 -7.24 -2.98 25.09
C GLU A 237 -8.76 -3.09 25.33
N THR A 238 -9.59 -2.77 24.34
CA THR A 238 -11.04 -2.80 24.45
C THR A 238 -11.69 -3.61 23.34
N ASP A 239 -12.71 -4.39 23.67
CA ASP A 239 -13.57 -5.07 22.69
C ASP A 239 -14.89 -4.33 22.46
N GLN A 240 -15.11 -3.18 23.12
CA GLN A 240 -16.36 -2.41 22.97
C GLN A 240 -16.35 -1.63 21.65
N PRO A 241 -17.26 -1.92 20.69
CA PRO A 241 -17.23 -1.29 19.37
C PRO A 241 -17.40 0.23 19.42
N SER A 242 -18.23 0.74 20.33
CA SER A 242 -18.45 2.18 20.52
C SER A 242 -17.19 2.91 20.98
N VAL A 243 -16.39 2.30 21.86
CA VAL A 243 -15.14 2.88 22.34
C VAL A 243 -14.08 2.88 21.24
N ARG A 244 -13.93 1.76 20.51
CA ARG A 244 -13.05 1.69 19.32
C ARG A 244 -13.41 2.77 18.30
N GLN A 245 -14.70 2.89 17.98
CA GLN A 245 -15.18 3.89 17.02
C GLN A 245 -14.88 5.33 17.49
N GLN A 246 -15.08 5.63 18.77
CA GLN A 246 -14.78 6.95 19.31
C GLN A 246 -13.28 7.30 19.19
N LEU A 247 -12.39 6.37 19.53
CA LEU A 247 -10.93 6.55 19.39
C LEU A 247 -10.55 6.90 17.94
N LEU A 248 -11.12 6.19 16.97
CA LEU A 248 -10.86 6.41 15.54
C LEU A 248 -11.38 7.77 15.07
N ILE A 249 -12.62 8.16 15.46
CA ILE A 249 -13.21 9.46 15.10
C ILE A 249 -12.39 10.62 15.66
N GLU A 250 -11.96 10.51 16.92
CA GLU A 250 -11.15 11.56 17.57
C GLU A 250 -9.80 11.72 16.88
N MET A 251 -9.13 10.63 16.55
CA MET A 251 -7.87 10.66 15.80
C MET A 251 -8.07 11.21 14.39
N ASP A 252 -9.12 10.78 13.68
CA ASP A 252 -9.43 11.25 12.33
C ASP A 252 -9.65 12.76 12.30
N ARG A 253 -10.48 13.26 13.21
CA ARG A 253 -10.74 14.70 13.36
C ARG A 253 -9.45 15.46 13.62
N LYS A 254 -8.61 14.97 14.55
CA LYS A 254 -7.33 15.60 14.89
C LYS A 254 -6.39 15.70 13.69
N LEU A 255 -6.25 14.62 12.92
CA LEU A 255 -5.39 14.59 11.74
C LEU A 255 -5.93 15.50 10.63
N LYS A 256 -7.24 15.46 10.35
CA LYS A 256 -7.86 16.27 9.29
C LYS A 256 -7.90 17.75 9.59
N GLN A 257 -8.08 18.15 10.85
CA GLN A 257 -7.95 19.56 11.27
C GLN A 257 -6.55 20.12 10.99
N GLN A 258 -5.53 19.27 10.94
CA GLN A 258 -4.14 19.63 10.61
C GLN A 258 -3.79 19.30 9.15
N SER A 259 -4.79 18.96 8.32
CA SER A 259 -4.58 18.53 6.92
C SER A 259 -3.57 17.39 6.76
N ILE A 260 -3.47 16.50 7.75
CA ILE A 260 -2.58 15.34 7.74
C ILE A 260 -3.25 14.17 7.03
N ASN A 261 -2.55 13.58 6.06
CA ASN A 261 -2.98 12.39 5.33
C ASN A 261 -1.94 11.27 5.44
N PRO A 262 -2.18 10.21 6.23
CA PRO A 262 -1.35 9.00 6.22
C PRO A 262 -1.64 8.12 4.99
N GLY A 263 -1.36 8.67 3.81
CA GLY A 263 -1.71 8.03 2.54
C GLY A 263 -0.81 6.84 2.20
N THR A 264 0.48 6.91 2.50
CA THR A 264 1.39 5.80 2.18
C THR A 264 1.11 4.58 3.07
N THR A 265 0.74 4.78 4.33
CA THR A 265 0.28 3.69 5.19
C THR A 265 -0.99 3.05 4.66
N ALA A 266 -1.95 3.83 4.17
CA ALA A 266 -3.15 3.30 3.52
C ALA A 266 -2.79 2.46 2.27
N ASP A 267 -1.90 2.96 1.41
CA ASP A 267 -1.44 2.24 0.21
C ASP A 267 -0.84 0.86 0.57
N LEU A 268 -0.04 0.79 1.64
CA LEU A 268 0.54 -0.47 2.13
C LEU A 268 -0.52 -1.45 2.66
N CYS A 269 -1.57 -0.95 3.33
CA CYS A 269 -2.69 -1.80 3.75
C CYS A 269 -3.36 -2.46 2.53
N VAL A 270 -3.63 -1.69 1.47
CA VAL A 270 -4.23 -2.21 0.24
C VAL A 270 -3.35 -3.29 -0.40
N ALA A 271 -2.06 -3.02 -0.57
CA ALA A 271 -1.13 -4.00 -1.11
C ALA A 271 -1.04 -5.26 -0.23
N GLY A 272 -1.09 -5.10 1.10
CA GLY A 272 -1.13 -6.21 2.05
C GLY A 272 -2.34 -7.11 1.87
N VAL A 273 -3.54 -6.52 1.80
CA VAL A 273 -4.80 -7.23 1.56
C VAL A 273 -4.78 -7.94 0.21
N PHE A 274 -4.28 -7.25 -0.83
CA PHE A 274 -4.17 -7.82 -2.16
C PHE A 274 -3.28 -9.07 -2.19
N ILE A 275 -2.08 -9.01 -1.56
CA ILE A 275 -1.18 -10.16 -1.44
C ILE A 275 -1.84 -11.31 -0.67
N HIS A 276 -2.52 -11.01 0.44
CA HIS A 276 -3.18 -12.03 1.27
C HIS A 276 -4.21 -12.83 0.48
N HIS A 277 -5.07 -12.14 -0.28
CA HIS A 277 -6.07 -12.81 -1.12
C HIS A 277 -5.46 -13.54 -2.31
N LEU A 278 -4.43 -12.98 -2.95
CA LEU A 278 -3.69 -13.66 -4.02
C LEU A 278 -3.14 -15.01 -3.53
N GLN A 279 -2.52 -15.01 -2.36
CA GLN A 279 -1.95 -16.22 -1.78
C GLN A 279 -3.02 -17.25 -1.41
N LYS A 280 -4.15 -16.83 -0.81
CA LYS A 280 -5.27 -17.74 -0.54
C LYS A 280 -5.83 -18.37 -1.81
N GLN A 281 -5.98 -17.60 -2.89
CA GLN A 281 -6.49 -18.13 -4.15
C GLN A 281 -5.53 -19.15 -4.78
N VAL A 282 -4.22 -18.92 -4.68
CA VAL A 282 -3.21 -19.92 -5.10
C VAL A 282 -3.32 -21.20 -4.28
N ILE A 283 -3.49 -21.11 -2.95
CA ILE A 283 -3.65 -22.29 -2.08
C ILE A 283 -4.90 -23.10 -2.47
N HIS A 284 -6.03 -22.43 -2.71
CA HIS A 284 -7.25 -23.09 -3.16
C HIS A 284 -7.07 -23.81 -4.51
N ASN A 285 -6.26 -23.25 -5.42
CA ASN A 285 -6.00 -23.84 -6.73
C ASN A 285 -4.94 -24.96 -6.73
N THR A 286 -4.04 -25.00 -5.74
CA THR A 286 -2.94 -25.98 -5.66
C THR A 286 -3.13 -27.07 -4.61
N GLY A 287 -4.01 -26.87 -3.63
CA GLY A 287 -4.19 -27.78 -2.49
C GLY A 287 -3.02 -27.81 -1.50
N VAL A 288 -2.02 -26.93 -1.65
CA VAL A 288 -0.81 -26.87 -0.81
C VAL A 288 -0.59 -25.44 -0.34
N ALA A 289 -0.54 -25.23 0.98
CA ALA A 289 -0.11 -23.97 1.57
C ALA A 289 1.34 -23.68 1.13
N ARG A 290 1.60 -22.56 0.46
CA ARG A 290 2.98 -22.07 0.32
C ARG A 290 3.47 -21.77 1.75
N ASN A 291 4.47 -22.51 2.19
CA ASN A 291 4.96 -22.55 3.57
C ASN A 291 5.14 -21.15 4.16
N TYR A 292 4.29 -20.80 5.12
CA TYR A 292 4.64 -19.80 6.13
C TYR A 292 5.61 -20.47 7.12
N PRO A 293 6.69 -19.80 7.54
CA PRO A 293 7.32 -20.19 8.80
C PRO A 293 6.23 -20.14 9.89
N ARG A 294 6.09 -21.25 10.64
CA ARG A 294 5.20 -21.29 11.81
C ARG A 294 5.48 -20.06 12.68
N MET A 295 4.44 -19.29 12.96
CA MET A 295 4.50 -18.11 13.80
C MET A 295 5.14 -18.47 15.15
N MET A 296 6.29 -17.85 15.47
CA MET A 296 6.58 -17.59 16.87
C MET A 296 5.54 -16.56 17.34
N LYS A 297 4.88 -16.84 18.47
CA LYS A 297 4.06 -15.84 19.14
C LYS A 297 4.86 -14.53 19.24
N PRO A 298 4.25 -13.35 19.00
CA PRO A 298 4.91 -12.10 19.33
C PRO A 298 5.30 -12.17 20.80
N SER A 299 6.60 -12.16 21.10
CA SER A 299 7.04 -11.83 22.45
C SER A 299 6.52 -10.42 22.70
N VAL A 300 5.83 -10.23 23.81
CA VAL A 300 5.48 -8.91 24.35
C VAL A 300 6.73 -8.05 24.23
N ALA A 301 6.71 -7.09 23.31
CA ALA A 301 7.87 -6.23 23.08
C ALA A 301 8.10 -5.44 24.36
N GLU A 302 9.23 -5.70 25.02
CA GLU A 302 9.75 -4.78 26.02
C GLU A 302 9.95 -3.42 25.34
N THR A 303 9.37 -2.40 25.96
CA THR A 303 9.46 -1.00 25.56
C THR A 303 10.92 -0.65 25.25
N PRO A 304 11.25 -0.15 24.05
CA PRO A 304 12.61 0.33 23.80
C PRO A 304 12.89 1.51 24.72
N GLN A 305 13.85 1.35 25.62
CA GLN A 305 14.42 2.47 26.36
C GLN A 305 15.12 3.39 25.34
N ILE A 306 14.56 4.58 25.19
CA ILE A 306 15.15 5.67 24.41
C ILE A 306 16.36 6.17 25.21
N LEU A 307 17.56 6.00 24.65
CA LEU A 307 18.73 6.83 24.95
C LEU A 307 18.85 7.91 23.87
#